data_AF-A0AAV6AJQ7-F1
#
_entry.id   AF-A0AAV6AJQ7-F1
#
_cell.length_a   1.000
_cell.length_b   1.000
_cell.length_c   1.000
_cell.angle_alpha   90.00
_cell.angle_beta   90.00
_cell.angle_gamma   90.00
#
_symmetry.space_group_name_H-M   'P 1'
#
loop_
_entity.id
_entity.type
_entity.pdbx_description
1 polymer ?
#
loop_
_entity_poly.entity_id
_entity_poly.type
_entity_poly.pdbx_seq_one_letter_code
_entity_poly.pdbx_strand_id
1 'polypeptide(L)' 'LADLEERDRRDSTRAVAPLRPAADAVTLDTTRLDVDQALDAALAIVERQLKPAADPFI' A
#
# COMPACT_ATOMS: atom_id res chain seq x y z
N LEU A 1 15.80 -15.66 7.34
CA LEU A 1 15.76 -14.23 6.99
C LEU A 1 16.44 -13.98 5.64
N ALA A 2 17.63 -14.54 5.41
CA ALA A 2 18.40 -14.36 4.17
C ALA A 2 17.63 -14.64 2.86
N ASP A 3 16.81 -15.69 2.81
CA ASP A 3 16.03 -16.01 1.60
C ASP A 3 14.97 -14.95 1.26
N LEU A 4 14.42 -14.28 2.28
CA LEU A 4 13.39 -13.27 2.13
C LEU A 4 14.01 -11.94 1.65
N GLU A 5 15.14 -11.56 2.25
CA GLU A 5 15.93 -10.39 1.85
C GLU A 5 16.45 -10.51 0.41
N GLU A 6 16.94 -11.69 0.03
CA GLU A 6 17.43 -11.95 -1.33
C GLU A 6 16.31 -11.95 -2.36
N ARG A 7 15.09 -12.36 -1.99
CA ARG A 7 13.91 -12.23 -2.86
C ARG A 7 13.55 -10.76 -3.04
N ASP A 8 13.45 -10.01 -1.95
CA ASP A 8 13.05 -8.59 -1.99
C ASP A 8 14.06 -7.74 -2.79
N ARG A 9 15.36 -8.04 -2.65
CA ARG A 9 16.43 -7.42 -3.46
C ARG A 9 16.25 -7.69 -4.95
N ARG A 10 15.98 -8.95 -5.31
CA ARG A 10 15.74 -9.34 -6.72
C ARG A 10 14.50 -8.66 -7.28
N ASP A 11 13.42 -8.62 -6.52
CA ASP A 11 12.15 -8.01 -6.95
C ASP A 11 12.26 -6.49 -7.11
N SER A 12 13.06 -5.81 -6.27
CA SER A 12 13.29 -4.36 -6.34
C SER A 12 14.20 -3.93 -7.50
N THR A 13 15.09 -4.81 -7.95
CA THR A 13 16.11 -4.52 -9.00
C THR A 13 15.73 -5.06 -10.38
N ARG A 14 14.60 -5.76 -10.48
CA ARG A 14 14.03 -6.28 -11.71
C ARG A 14 13.84 -5.20 -12.78
N ALA A 15 14.32 -5.45 -14.00
CA ALA A 15 14.26 -4.49 -15.11
C ALA A 15 12.85 -4.22 -15.67
N VAL A 16 11.89 -5.14 -15.47
CA VAL A 16 10.52 -5.04 -16.00
C VAL A 16 9.54 -5.15 -14.83
N ALA A 17 8.70 -4.15 -14.55
CA ALA A 17 7.81 -4.15 -13.37
C ALA A 17 8.56 -4.37 -12.04
N PRO A 18 9.48 -3.45 -11.66
CA PRO A 18 10.17 -3.51 -10.37
C PRO A 18 9.17 -3.35 -9.21
N LEU A 19 9.50 -3.95 -8.07
CA LEU A 19 8.73 -3.76 -6.83
C LEU A 19 8.96 -2.33 -6.30
N ARG A 20 8.14 -1.39 -6.76
CA ARG A 20 8.18 0.02 -6.34
C ARG A 20 6.76 0.54 -6.11
N PRO A 21 6.50 1.30 -5.03
CA PRO A 21 5.25 2.00 -4.86
C PRO A 21 4.99 2.95 -6.04
N ALA A 22 3.72 3.06 -6.45
CA ALA A 22 3.30 4.09 -7.41
C ALA A 22 3.44 5.49 -6.79
N ALA A 23 3.43 6.54 -7.62
CA ALA A 23 3.61 7.92 -7.15
C ALA A 23 2.47 8.39 -6.22
N ASP A 24 1.27 7.84 -6.41
CA ASP A 24 0.05 8.09 -5.64
C ASP A 24 -0.22 6.98 -4.61
N ALA A 25 0.68 6.00 -4.47
CA ALA A 25 0.49 4.90 -3.54
C ALA A 25 0.56 5.40 -2.09
N VAL A 26 -0.38 4.94 -1.28
CA VAL A 26 -0.36 5.13 0.17
C VAL A 26 0.37 3.95 0.81
N THR A 27 1.41 4.22 1.59
CA THR A 27 2.10 3.18 2.36
C THR A 27 1.32 2.84 3.62
N LEU A 28 0.93 1.57 3.75
CA LEU A 28 0.33 1.00 4.97
C LEU A 28 1.35 0.09 5.64
N ASP A 29 1.91 0.52 6.77
CA ASP A 29 2.80 -0.31 7.59
C ASP A 29 1.99 -1.16 8.57
N THR A 30 2.01 -2.47 8.37
CA THR A 30 1.30 -3.45 9.20
C THR A 30 2.20 -4.16 10.21
N THR A 31 3.46 -3.74 10.37
CA THR A 31 4.47 -4.43 11.22
C THR A 31 4.00 -4.66 12.65
N ARG A 32 3.12 -3.79 13.17
CA ARG A 32 2.60 -3.84 14.55
C ARG A 32 1.09 -3.98 14.63
N LEU A 33 0.45 -4.29 13.51
CA LEU A 33 -1.01 -4.44 13.43
C LEU A 33 -1.36 -5.92 13.39
N ASP A 34 -2.43 -6.28 14.10
CA ASP A 34 -3.10 -7.55 13.81
C ASP A 34 -3.90 -7.45 12.49
N VAL A 35 -4.51 -8.57 12.09
CA VAL A 35 -5.21 -8.68 10.80
C VAL A 35 -6.40 -7.71 10.72
N ASP A 36 -7.16 -7.58 11.80
CA ASP A 36 -8.36 -6.73 11.83
C ASP A 36 -7.96 -5.25 11.82
N GLN A 37 -6.92 -4.88 12.57
CA GLN A 37 -6.37 -3.53 12.57
C GLN A 37 -5.79 -3.13 11.21
N ALA A 38 -5.11 -4.06 10.53
CA ALA A 38 -4.59 -3.81 9.19
C ALA A 38 -5.73 -3.62 8.17
N LEU A 39 -6.81 -4.40 8.30
CA LEU A 39 -8.01 -4.27 7.47
C LEU A 39 -8.70 -2.92 7.69
N ASP A 40 -8.93 -2.54 8.95
CA ASP A 40 -9.56 -1.26 9.30
C ASP A 40 -8.74 -0.07 8.78
N ALA A 41 -7.41 -0.13 8.92
CA ALA A 41 -6.52 0.89 8.39
C ALA A 41 -6.56 0.97 6.86
N ALA A 42 -6.62 -0.16 6.17
CA ALA A 42 -6.77 -0.20 4.71
C ALA A 42 -8.11 0.38 4.25
N LEU A 43 -9.21 0.02 4.92
CA LEU A 43 -10.55 0.55 4.63
C LEU A 43 -10.59 2.07 4.81
N ALA A 44 -10.04 2.59 5.90
CA ALA A 44 -9.98 4.03 6.15
C ALA A 44 -9.18 4.79 5.07
N ILE A 45 -8.09 4.20 4.55
CA ILE A 45 -7.33 4.79 3.43
C ILE A 45 -8.19 4.86 2.16
N VAL A 46 -8.89 3.78 1.84
CA VAL A 46 -9.76 3.69 0.66
C VAL A 46 -10.93 4.67 0.78
N GLU A 47 -11.60 4.74 1.92
CA GLU A 47 -12.70 5.67 2.16
C GLU A 47 -12.30 7.13 1.98
N ARG A 48 -11.08 7.50 2.42
CA ARG A 48 -10.55 8.86 2.22
C ARG A 48 -10.30 9.19 0.75
N GLN A 49 -9.95 8.20 -0.06
CA GLN A 49 -9.73 8.34 -1.50
C GLN A 49 -11.04 8.32 -2.29
N LEU A 50 -12.03 7.57 -1.82
CA LEU A 50 -13.35 7.42 -2.48
C LEU A 50 -14.34 8.52 -2.12
N LYS A 51 -14.16 9.25 -1.01
CA LYS A 51 -14.98 10.43 -0.72
C LYS A 51 -14.87 11.38 -1.91
N PRO A 52 -15.94 11.62 -2.66
CA PRO A 52 -15.92 12.66 -3.68
C PRO A 52 -15.58 13.95 -2.95
N ALA A 53 -14.71 14.79 -3.53
CA ALA A 53 -14.75 16.21 -3.21
C ALA A 53 -16.22 16.60 -3.34
N ALA A 54 -16.84 17.02 -2.22
CA ALA A 54 -18.27 17.29 -2.13
C ALA A 54 -18.78 17.82 -3.46
N ASP A 55 -19.65 17.05 -4.13
CA ASP A 55 -20.09 17.36 -5.47
C ASP A 55 -20.65 18.79 -5.46
N PRO A 56 -20.01 19.77 -6.13
CA PRO A 56 -20.48 21.16 -6.08
C PRO A 56 -21.78 21.36 -6.87
N PHE A 57 -22.28 20.31 -7.53
CA PHE A 57 -23.31 20.40 -8.56
C PHE A 57 -24.52 19.47 -8.37
N ILE A 58 -24.74 18.90 -7.18
CA ILE A 58 -26.05 18.34 -6.76
C ILE A 58 -26.71 19.30 -5.78
#